data_AF-A0A2H3DAD9-F1
#
_entry.id   AF-A0A2H3DAD9-F1
#
_cell.length_a   1.000
_cell.length_b   1.000
_cell.length_c   1.000
_cell.angle_alpha   90.00
_cell.angle_beta   90.00
_cell.angle_gamma   90.00
#
_symmetry.space_group_name_H-M   'P 1'
#
loop_
_entity.id
_entity.type
_entity.pdbx_description
1 polymer ?
#
loop_
_entity_poly.entity_id
_entity_poly.type
_entity_poly.pdbx_seq_one_letter_code
_entity_poly.pdbx_strand_id
1 'polypeptide(L)'
;MPHNCSRCGATCAGVPSVRPAPDPEIEVLLCTNLPPSETQEAFFRETRRTGKPRLAELETRIADAQAKLDVLLQERDSLIWNLQRCTDVLNPVRRLPSDVLCEIFAHSMTGPENSYSYVGGTKMRSAIISVPCQWKLGKVSMNWRHTALTYPRMWSM
;
A
#
# COMPACT_ATOMS: atom_id res chain seq x y z
N MET A 1 13.48 11.05 -33.43
CA MET A 1 14.09 9.87 -32.78
C MET A 1 13.26 9.54 -31.54
N PRO A 2 12.60 8.37 -31.47
CA PRO A 2 11.92 7.93 -30.26
C PRO A 2 12.95 7.79 -29.13
N HIS A 3 12.65 8.34 -27.95
CA HIS A 3 13.51 8.23 -26.77
C HIS A 3 12.86 7.27 -25.78
N ASN A 4 13.65 6.34 -25.25
CA ASN A 4 13.20 5.48 -24.17
C ASN A 4 13.22 6.27 -22.87
N CYS A 5 12.13 6.20 -22.12
CA CYS A 5 12.07 6.80 -20.79
C CYS A 5 13.03 6.06 -19.85
N SER A 6 13.98 6.79 -19.26
CA SER A 6 14.95 6.25 -18.30
C SER A 6 14.33 5.76 -16.98
N ARG A 7 13.04 6.02 -16.75
CA ARG A 7 12.31 5.58 -15.55
C ARG A 7 11.48 4.31 -15.75
N CYS A 8 10.92 4.08 -16.93
CA CYS A 8 10.03 2.93 -17.18
C CYS A 8 10.35 2.13 -18.44
N GLY A 9 11.38 2.49 -19.21
CA GLY A 9 11.81 1.77 -20.43
C GLY A 9 10.84 1.86 -21.61
N ALA A 10 9.65 2.43 -21.42
CA ALA A 10 8.69 2.62 -22.49
C ALA A 10 9.23 3.59 -23.54
N THR A 11 8.98 3.29 -24.81
CA THR A 11 9.20 4.20 -25.92
C THR A 11 8.22 5.36 -25.78
N CYS A 12 8.65 6.44 -25.13
CA CYS A 12 7.88 7.65 -25.07
C CYS A 12 7.98 8.30 -26.45
N ALA A 13 6.95 8.10 -27.29
CA ALA A 13 6.70 9.01 -28.38
C ALA A 13 6.59 10.40 -27.75
N GLY A 14 7.63 11.22 -27.95
CA GLY A 14 7.90 12.42 -27.16
C GLY A 14 6.64 13.18 -26.83
N VAL A 15 6.20 13.05 -25.59
CA VAL A 15 5.11 13.86 -25.05
C VAL A 15 5.78 15.14 -24.60
N PRO A 16 5.55 16.28 -25.27
CA PRO A 16 6.04 17.55 -24.76
C PRO A 16 5.37 17.75 -23.40
N SER A 17 6.17 17.75 -22.33
CA SER A 17 5.72 17.99 -20.95
C SER A 17 5.23 19.43 -20.73
N VAL A 18 5.33 20.27 -21.76
CA VAL A 18 4.91 21.66 -21.74
C VAL A 18 3.46 21.69 -22.21
N ARG A 19 2.54 22.07 -21.33
CA ARG A 19 1.21 22.53 -21.75
C ARG A 19 1.47 23.62 -22.80
N PRO A 20 1.07 23.45 -24.07
CA PRO A 20 1.10 24.57 -24.99
C PRO A 20 0.30 25.69 -24.31
N ALA A 21 0.86 26.89 -24.25
CA ALA A 21 0.10 28.04 -23.79
C ALA A 21 -1.20 28.11 -24.60
N PRO A 22 -2.34 28.47 -23.99
CA PRO A 22 -3.54 28.78 -24.76
C PRO A 22 -3.17 29.74 -25.89
N ASP A 23 -3.73 29.52 -27.07
CA ASP A 23 -3.47 30.40 -28.19
C ASP A 23 -3.85 31.83 -27.78
N PRO A 24 -2.89 32.77 -27.74
CA PRO A 24 -3.15 34.13 -27.26
C PRO A 24 -4.26 34.81 -28.07
N GLU A 25 -4.49 34.37 -29.30
CA GLU A 25 -5.56 34.88 -30.16
C GLU A 25 -6.97 34.43 -29.68
N ILE A 26 -7.08 33.21 -29.14
CA ILE A 26 -8.32 32.71 -28.52
C ILE A 26 -8.64 33.52 -27.28
N GLU A 27 -7.65 33.78 -26.42
CA GLU A 27 -7.85 34.53 -25.17
C GLU A 27 -8.33 35.97 -25.43
N VAL A 28 -7.80 36.63 -26.46
CA VAL A 28 -8.23 37.98 -26.86
C VAL A 28 -9.68 37.99 -27.34
N LEU A 29 -10.08 37.01 -28.16
CA LEU A 29 -11.48 36.90 -28.63
C LEU A 29 -12.45 36.64 -27.47
N LEU A 30 -12.06 35.79 -26.52
CA LEU A 30 -12.84 35.52 -25.31
C LEU A 30 -13.03 36.77 -24.43
N CYS A 31 -12.06 37.68 -24.41
CA CYS A 31 -12.15 38.93 -23.65
C CYS A 31 -12.95 40.04 -24.36
N THR A 32 -13.05 40.00 -25.69
CA THR A 32 -13.63 41.10 -26.49
C THR A 32 -15.05 40.81 -26.98
N ASN A 33 -15.50 39.55 -26.96
CA ASN A 33 -16.77 39.10 -27.55
C ASN A 33 -16.93 39.45 -29.04
N LEU A 34 -15.85 39.77 -29.74
CA LEU A 34 -15.86 39.98 -31.18
C LEU A 34 -15.95 38.62 -31.90
N PRO A 35 -16.65 38.54 -33.05
CA PRO A 35 -16.62 37.33 -33.86
C PRO A 35 -15.20 37.12 -34.41
N PRO A 36 -14.75 35.86 -34.54
CA PRO A 36 -13.50 35.56 -35.22
C PRO A 36 -13.59 35.95 -36.70
N SER A 37 -12.44 36.29 -37.29
CA SER A 37 -12.32 36.41 -38.74
C SER A 37 -12.45 35.04 -39.42
N GLU A 38 -12.68 35.01 -40.74
CA GLU A 38 -12.77 33.75 -41.49
C GLU A 38 -11.51 32.89 -41.37
N THR A 39 -10.32 33.51 -41.32
CA THR A 39 -9.05 32.81 -41.17
C THR A 39 -8.89 32.22 -39.76
N GLN A 40 -9.25 32.97 -38.72
CA GLN A 40 -9.28 32.50 -37.35
C GLN A 40 -10.27 31.35 -37.19
N GLU A 41 -11.47 31.48 -37.76
CA GLU A 41 -12.49 30.43 -37.70
C GLU A 41 -12.02 29.13 -38.38
N ALA A 42 -11.41 29.23 -39.56
CA ALA A 42 -10.83 28.07 -40.26
C ALA A 42 -9.74 27.39 -39.40
N PHE A 43 -8.84 28.18 -38.80
CA PHE A 43 -7.79 27.67 -37.92
C PHE A 43 -8.36 26.98 -36.68
N PHE A 44 -9.34 27.58 -35.99
CA PHE A 44 -9.97 26.97 -34.81
C PHE A 44 -10.73 25.69 -35.15
N ARG A 45 -11.41 25.65 -36.31
CA ARG A 45 -12.09 24.44 -36.79
C ARG A 45 -11.09 23.31 -37.05
N GLU A 46 -9.95 23.62 -37.66
CA GLU A 46 -8.89 22.64 -37.92
C GLU A 46 -8.22 22.15 -36.63
N THR A 47 -7.91 23.06 -35.71
CA THR A 47 -7.39 22.72 -34.38
C THR A 47 -8.35 21.79 -33.63
N ARG A 48 -9.66 22.08 -33.66
CA ARG A 48 -10.67 21.21 -33.04
C ARG A 48 -10.79 19.86 -33.73
N ARG A 49 -10.68 19.82 -35.07
CA ARG A 49 -10.73 18.58 -35.87
C ARG A 49 -9.57 17.65 -35.56
N THR A 50 -8.36 18.20 -35.46
CA THR A 50 -7.12 17.45 -35.20
C THR A 50 -6.91 17.14 -33.73
N GLY A 51 -7.39 17.99 -32.82
CA GLY A 51 -7.26 17.82 -31.37
C GLY A 51 -8.10 16.68 -30.82
N LYS A 52 -9.33 16.48 -31.32
CA LYS A 52 -10.24 15.42 -30.82
C LYS A 52 -9.65 14.00 -30.91
N PRO A 53 -9.12 13.54 -32.07
CA PRO A 53 -8.47 12.23 -32.15
C PRO A 53 -7.26 12.10 -31.24
N ARG A 54 -6.41 13.14 -31.14
CA ARG A 54 -5.23 13.13 -30.27
C ARG A 54 -5.61 13.02 -28.79
N LEU A 55 -6.69 13.68 -28.37
CA LEU A 55 -7.21 13.54 -27.01
C LEU A 55 -7.69 12.10 -26.73
N ALA A 56 -8.45 11.52 -27.65
CA ALA A 56 -8.91 10.12 -27.51
C ALA A 56 -7.75 9.11 -27.45
N GLU A 57 -6.69 9.33 -28.25
CA GLU A 57 -5.47 8.53 -28.19
C GLU A 57 -4.76 8.67 -26.83
N LEU A 58 -4.68 9.90 -26.29
CA LEU A 58 -4.09 10.13 -24.97
C LEU A 58 -4.89 9.45 -23.85
N GLU A 59 -6.22 9.55 -23.87
CA GLU A 59 -7.08 8.87 -22.88
C GLU A 59 -6.92 7.35 -22.95
N THR A 60 -6.82 6.78 -24.15
CA THR A 60 -6.57 5.34 -24.33
C THR A 60 -5.22 4.93 -23.73
N ARG A 61 -4.17 5.71 -24.00
CA ARG A 61 -2.83 5.45 -23.44
C ARG A 61 -2.79 5.61 -21.92
N ILE A 62 -3.57 6.54 -21.37
CA ILE A 62 -3.72 6.71 -19.92
C ILE A 62 -4.39 5.47 -19.32
N ALA A 63 -5.51 5.02 -19.90
CA ALA A 63 -6.23 3.84 -19.44
C ALA A 63 -5.34 2.58 -19.49
N ASP A 64 -4.58 2.37 -20.57
CA ASP A 64 -3.65 1.25 -20.70
C ASP A 64 -2.53 1.31 -19.65
N ALA A 65 -2.01 2.50 -19.36
CA ALA A 65 -0.97 2.68 -18.34
C ALA A 65 -1.52 2.43 -16.93
N GLN A 66 -2.74 2.86 -16.65
CA GLN A 66 -3.42 2.60 -15.38
C GLN A 66 -3.66 1.11 -15.18
N ALA A 67 -4.19 0.41 -16.18
CA ALA A 67 -4.41 -1.04 -16.11
C ALA A 67 -3.11 -1.82 -15.85
N LYS A 68 -2.00 -1.44 -16.50
CA LYS A 68 -0.68 -2.03 -16.23
C LYS A 68 -0.19 -1.74 -14.82
N LEU A 69 -0.40 -0.53 -14.33
CA LEU A 69 -0.04 -0.17 -12.96
C LEU A 69 -0.82 -1.01 -11.95
N ASP A 70 -2.13 -1.18 -12.14
CA ASP A 70 -2.98 -1.96 -11.23
C ASP A 70 -2.53 -3.42 -11.12
N VAL A 71 -2.19 -4.05 -12.25
CA VAL A 71 -1.63 -5.42 -12.26
C VAL A 71 -0.32 -5.49 -11.45
N LEU A 72 0.60 -4.55 -11.67
CA LEU A 72 1.87 -4.51 -10.94
C LEU A 72 1.69 -4.27 -9.43
N LEU A 73 0.71 -3.45 -9.04
CA LEU A 73 0.37 -3.22 -7.64
C LEU A 73 -0.17 -4.51 -7.00
N GLN A 74 -1.04 -5.23 -7.69
CA GLN A 74 -1.57 -6.51 -7.22
C GLN A 74 -0.48 -7.58 -7.07
N GLU A 75 0.44 -7.67 -8.03
CA GLU A 75 1.59 -8.58 -7.96
C GLU A 75 2.50 -8.23 -6.78
N ARG A 76 2.83 -6.95 -6.59
CA ARG A 76 3.62 -6.46 -5.46
C ARG A 76 2.97 -6.86 -4.13
N ASP A 77 1.68 -6.60 -3.98
CA ASP A 77 0.96 -6.87 -2.72
C ASP A 77 0.91 -8.36 -2.41
N SER A 78 0.71 -9.18 -3.45
CA SER A 78 0.76 -10.64 -3.34
C SER A 78 2.15 -11.14 -2.93
N LEU A 79 3.22 -10.56 -3.47
CA LEU A 79 4.60 -10.89 -3.09
C LEU A 79 4.92 -10.48 -1.66
N ILE A 80 4.53 -9.27 -1.25
CA ILE A 80 4.71 -8.80 0.14
C ILE A 80 4.02 -9.77 1.10
N TRP A 81 2.78 -10.15 0.80
CA TRP A 81 2.03 -11.10 1.62
C TRP A 81 2.73 -12.47 1.71
N ASN A 82 3.19 -13.03 0.59
CA ASN A 82 3.90 -14.31 0.57
C ASN A 82 5.23 -14.26 1.33
N LEU A 83 6.02 -13.20 1.15
CA LEU A 83 7.28 -13.01 1.86
C LEU A 83 7.07 -12.88 3.36
N GLN A 84 6.05 -12.14 3.80
CA GLN A 84 5.71 -12.05 5.22
C GLN A 84 5.40 -13.42 5.80
N ARG A 85 4.63 -14.26 5.09
CA ARG A 85 4.33 -15.63 5.55
C ARG A 85 5.57 -16.51 5.64
N CYS A 86 6.49 -16.39 4.68
CA CYS A 86 7.77 -17.10 4.75
C CYS A 86 8.55 -16.67 5.99
N THR A 87 8.63 -15.36 6.25
CA THR A 87 9.24 -14.80 7.47
C THR A 87 8.58 -15.33 8.74
N ASP A 88 7.24 -15.36 8.79
CA ASP A 88 6.49 -15.86 9.94
C ASP A 88 6.75 -17.34 10.20
N VAL A 89 6.89 -18.15 9.14
CA VAL A 89 7.20 -19.59 9.23
C VAL A 89 8.64 -19.83 9.66
N LEU A 90 9.58 -19.06 9.13
CA LEU A 90 11.00 -19.14 9.45
C LEU A 90 11.36 -18.45 10.78
N ASN A 91 10.38 -17.85 11.46
CA ASN A 91 10.60 -17.15 12.71
C ASN A 91 11.25 -18.09 13.75
N PRO A 92 12.42 -17.72 14.32
CA PRO A 92 13.19 -18.57 15.23
C PRO A 92 12.39 -19.01 16.46
N VAL A 93 11.40 -18.22 16.91
CA VAL A 93 10.49 -18.56 18.02
C VAL A 93 9.76 -19.89 17.81
N ARG A 94 9.56 -20.31 16.55
CA ARG A 94 8.91 -21.59 16.21
C ARG A 94 9.83 -22.80 16.34
N ARG A 95 11.15 -22.60 16.46
CA ARG A 95 12.17 -23.66 16.53
C ARG A 95 12.80 -23.79 17.92
N LEU A 96 12.29 -23.04 18.90
CA LEU A 96 12.78 -23.11 20.27
C LEU A 96 12.46 -24.49 20.88
N PRO A 97 13.47 -25.16 21.46
CA PRO A 97 13.29 -26.38 22.25
C PRO A 97 12.35 -26.17 23.45
N SER A 98 11.69 -27.23 23.90
CA SER A 98 10.69 -27.15 24.98
C SER A 98 11.27 -26.71 26.32
N ASP A 99 12.50 -27.11 26.64
CA ASP A 99 13.24 -26.67 27.82
C ASP A 99 13.50 -25.15 27.81
N VAL A 100 13.96 -24.61 26.67
CA VAL A 100 14.13 -23.16 26.49
C VAL A 100 12.80 -22.42 26.64
N LEU A 101 11.71 -22.98 26.11
CA LEU A 101 10.36 -22.42 26.30
C LEU A 101 9.92 -22.43 27.77
N CYS A 102 10.18 -23.51 28.50
CA CYS A 102 9.88 -23.60 29.93
C CYS A 102 10.65 -22.55 30.75
N GLU A 103 11.91 -22.28 30.41
CA GLU A 103 12.70 -21.21 31.05
C GLU A 103 12.11 -19.82 30.74
N ILE A 104 11.76 -19.55 29.47
CA ILE A 104 11.07 -18.31 29.09
C ILE A 104 9.77 -18.15 29.88
N PHE A 105 9.00 -19.22 30.03
CA PHE A 105 7.75 -19.23 30.80
C PHE A 105 7.99 -18.92 32.27
N ALA A 106 9.00 -19.55 32.89
CA ALA A 106 9.37 -19.31 34.28
C ALA A 106 9.73 -17.83 34.51
N HIS A 107 10.57 -17.25 33.66
CA HIS A 107 10.94 -15.84 33.75
C HIS A 107 9.75 -14.89 33.51
N SER A 108 8.87 -15.24 32.57
CA SER A 108 7.65 -14.47 32.25
C SER A 108 6.60 -14.50 33.37
N MET A 109 6.75 -15.38 34.35
CA MET A 109 5.88 -15.51 35.51
C MET A 109 6.44 -14.83 36.77
N THR A 110 7.70 -14.39 36.77
CA THR A 110 8.36 -13.76 37.92
C THR A 110 8.48 -12.24 37.81
N GLY A 111 8.01 -11.63 36.72
CA GLY A 111 8.17 -10.20 36.48
C GLY A 111 7.16 -9.33 37.25
N PRO A 112 7.52 -8.11 37.65
CA PRO A 112 6.56 -7.13 38.20
C PRO A 112 5.45 -6.74 37.20
N GLU A 113 5.62 -7.10 35.91
CA GLU A 113 4.71 -6.86 34.79
C GLU A 113 3.82 -8.07 34.43
N ASN A 114 3.61 -9.02 35.36
CA ASN A 114 2.65 -10.13 35.18
C ASN A 114 1.20 -9.65 34.89
N SER A 115 0.94 -8.34 34.98
CA SER A 115 -0.27 -7.63 34.57
C SER A 115 -0.02 -6.64 33.42
N TYR A 116 0.51 -7.07 32.26
CA TYR A 116 0.44 -6.22 31.06
C TYR A 116 -1.04 -5.94 30.72
N SER A 117 -1.49 -4.73 31.05
CA SER A 117 -2.82 -4.21 30.79
C SER A 117 -2.94 -3.84 29.32
N TYR A 118 -3.96 -4.37 28.64
CA TYR A 118 -4.32 -3.92 27.31
C TYR A 118 -5.14 -2.63 27.45
N VAL A 119 -4.55 -1.48 27.17
CA VAL A 119 -5.32 -0.23 27.05
C VAL A 119 -5.99 -0.24 25.68
N GLY A 120 -7.18 -0.85 25.62
CA GLY A 120 -8.07 -0.73 24.47
C GLY A 120 -8.50 0.74 24.33
N GLY A 121 -8.04 1.39 23.28
CA GLY A 121 -8.40 2.78 22.98
C GLY A 121 -9.89 2.89 22.68
N THR A 122 -10.65 3.49 23.59
CA THR A 122 -11.64 4.55 23.38
C THR A 122 -12.40 4.77 24.69
N LYS A 123 -12.69 6.04 24.99
CA LYS A 123 -13.16 6.55 26.28
C LYS A 123 -14.51 5.95 26.69
N MET A 124 -14.52 4.85 27.44
CA MET A 124 -15.60 4.43 28.34
C MET A 124 -15.08 3.28 29.22
N ARG A 125 -14.80 3.53 30.51
CA ARG A 125 -14.46 2.55 31.57
C ARG A 125 -13.92 1.20 31.05
N SER A 126 -12.67 1.18 30.60
CA SER A 126 -11.97 -0.04 30.24
C SER A 126 -11.77 -0.91 31.49
N ALA A 127 -12.60 -1.93 31.66
CA ALA A 127 -12.32 -3.00 32.61
C ALA A 127 -10.97 -3.62 32.21
N ILE A 128 -9.96 -3.51 33.07
CA ILE A 128 -8.66 -4.13 32.86
C ILE A 128 -8.86 -5.63 33.03
N ILE A 129 -9.17 -6.33 31.93
CA ILE A 129 -9.13 -7.79 31.91
C ILE A 129 -7.65 -8.17 31.87
N SER A 130 -7.06 -8.37 33.04
CA SER A 130 -5.72 -8.95 33.14
C SER A 130 -5.80 -10.40 32.69
N VAL A 131 -5.49 -10.66 31.42
CA VAL A 131 -5.34 -12.03 30.92
C VAL A 131 -4.02 -12.56 31.50
N PRO A 132 -4.04 -13.67 32.27
CA PRO A 132 -2.83 -14.23 32.84
C PRO A 132 -1.77 -14.52 31.76
N CYS A 133 -0.49 -14.33 32.09
CA CYS A 133 0.61 -14.48 31.13
C CYS A 133 0.64 -15.87 30.47
N GLN A 134 0.18 -16.91 31.18
CA GLN A 134 0.04 -18.29 30.70
C GLN A 134 -0.76 -18.37 29.40
N TRP A 135 -1.91 -17.66 29.33
CA TRP A 135 -2.78 -17.66 28.15
C TRP A 135 -2.22 -16.84 26.99
N LYS A 136 -1.44 -15.80 27.29
CA LYS A 136 -0.76 -14.96 26.28
C LYS A 136 0.35 -15.74 25.57
N LEU A 137 1.16 -16.47 26.33
CA LEU A 137 2.25 -17.31 25.80
C LEU A 137 1.73 -18.41 24.87
N GLY A 138 0.56 -18.98 25.18
CA GLY A 138 -0.12 -19.97 24.33
C GLY A 138 -0.65 -19.42 22.99
N LYS A 139 -0.60 -18.10 22.73
CA LYS A 139 -1.02 -17.50 21.45
C LYS A 139 0.12 -17.41 20.42
N VAL A 140 1.37 -17.59 20.82
CA VAL A 140 2.56 -17.39 19.96
C VAL A 140 2.67 -18.44 18.86
N SER A 141 2.57 -19.72 19.21
CA SER A 141 2.57 -20.84 18.24
C SER A 141 1.90 -22.07 18.83
N MET A 142 1.63 -23.08 17.99
CA MET A 142 1.11 -24.37 18.46
C MET A 142 2.10 -25.08 19.40
N ASN A 143 3.41 -25.00 19.12
CA ASN A 143 4.44 -25.56 19.99
C ASN A 143 4.46 -24.88 21.36
N TRP A 144 4.41 -23.54 21.39
CA TRP A 144 4.35 -22.80 22.67
C TRP A 144 3.11 -23.16 23.49
N ARG A 145 1.95 -23.31 22.83
CA ARG A 145 0.72 -23.73 23.48
C ARG A 145 0.83 -25.14 24.04
N HIS A 146 1.37 -26.07 23.27
CA HIS A 146 1.59 -27.43 23.72
C HIS A 146 2.50 -27.45 24.95
N THR A 147 3.68 -26.82 24.87
CA THR A 147 4.63 -26.75 25.98
C THR A 147 4.03 -26.09 27.22
N ALA A 148 3.26 -25.01 27.06
CA ALA A 148 2.58 -24.32 28.16
C ALA A 148 1.58 -25.23 28.87
N LEU A 149 0.75 -25.97 28.12
CA LEU A 149 -0.22 -26.92 28.69
C LEU A 149 0.46 -28.13 29.35
N THR A 150 1.62 -28.55 28.84
CA THR A 150 2.38 -29.69 29.40
C THR A 150 3.36 -29.29 30.51
N TYR A 151 3.42 -28.01 30.90
CA TYR A 151 4.33 -27.52 31.94
C TYR A 151 3.55 -27.21 33.24
N PRO A 152 3.43 -28.15 34.19
CA PRO A 152 2.51 -28.02 35.33
C PRO A 152 2.84 -26.84 36.25
N ARG A 153 4.13 -26.47 36.35
CA ARG A 153 4.60 -25.32 37.13
C ARG A 153 3.96 -23.99 36.70
N MET A 154 3.52 -23.89 35.45
CA MET A 154 2.82 -22.71 34.93
C MET A 154 1.39 -22.55 35.49
N TRP A 155 0.77 -23.65 35.92
CA TRP A 155 -0.63 -23.71 36.38
C TRP A 155 -0.78 -23.94 37.88
N SER A 156 0.35 -24.03 38.60
CA SER A 156 0.39 -24.34 40.03
C SER A 156 0.49 -23.10 40.93
N MET A 157 0.22 -21.90 40.38
CA MET A 157 0.21 -20.63 41.11
C MET A 157 -1.22 -20.14 41.37
#